data_AF-A0A5J4N5E9-F1
#
_entry.id   AF-A0A5J4N5E9-F1
#
_cell.length_a   1.000
_cell.length_b   1.000
_cell.length_c   1.000
_cell.angle_alpha   90.00
_cell.angle_beta   90.00
_cell.angle_gamma   90.00
#
_symmetry.space_group_name_H-M   'P 1'
#
loop_
_entity.id
_entity.type
_entity.pdbx_description
1 polymer ?
#
loop_
_entity_poly.entity_id
_entity_poly.type
_entity_poly.pdbx_seq_one_letter_code
_entity_poly.pdbx_strand_id
1 'polypeptide(L)'
;MHSFLSTDHYCLFSFDLRLPVDNFIARLCSPTSGADLDKSIPTLFLAECVLVYMPPPQCLQLLQGLPAHFLHVLEAMASKG
;
A
#
# COMPACT_ATOMS: atom_id res chain seq x y z
N MET A 1 -0.86 -5.25 20.12
CA MET A 1 0.33 -5.83 19.47
C MET A 1 0.06 -5.85 17.97
N HIS A 2 0.80 -5.07 17.18
CA HIS A 2 0.72 -5.16 15.72
C HIS A 2 1.62 -6.32 15.28
N SER A 3 1.04 -7.40 14.77
CA SER A 3 1.77 -8.54 14.24
C SER A 3 2.50 -8.15 12.96
N PHE A 4 3.81 -8.37 12.95
CA PHE A 4 4.70 -8.18 11.81
C PHE A 4 5.37 -9.52 11.52
N LEU A 5 5.26 -10.01 10.29
CA LEU A 5 5.91 -11.23 9.82
C LEU A 5 6.67 -10.88 8.55
N SER A 6 7.97 -11.15 8.54
CA SER A 6 8.83 -10.86 7.40
C SER A 6 9.76 -12.03 7.10
N THR A 7 9.98 -12.25 5.82
CA THR A 7 10.95 -13.17 5.20
C THR A 7 11.64 -12.42 4.08
N ASP A 8 12.64 -13.03 3.43
CA ASP A 8 13.41 -12.39 2.36
C ASP A 8 12.57 -11.86 1.18
N HIS A 9 11.39 -12.43 0.94
CA HIS A 9 10.54 -12.09 -0.22
C HIS A 9 9.08 -11.80 0.12
N TYR A 10 8.69 -11.89 1.38
CA TYR A 10 7.31 -11.73 1.81
C TYR A 10 7.24 -11.00 3.14
N CYS A 11 6.42 -9.95 3.17
CA CYS A 11 6.18 -9.14 4.36
C CYS A 11 4.67 -9.01 4.58
N LEU A 12 4.23 -9.31 5.80
CA LEU A 12 2.87 -9.17 6.27
C LEU A 12 2.86 -8.23 7.48
N PHE A 13 2.05 -7.17 7.38
CA PHE A 13 1.85 -6.22 8.45
C PHE A 13 0.42 -5.70 8.47
N SER A 14 -0.05 -5.33 9.65
CA SER A 14 -1.31 -4.60 9.81
C SER A 14 -1.13 -3.13 9.47
N PHE A 15 -2.03 -2.57 8.67
CA PHE A 15 -2.10 -1.13 8.40
C PHE A 15 -3.56 -0.73 8.12
N ASP A 16 -3.98 0.45 8.58
CA ASP A 16 -5.28 1.02 8.23
C ASP A 16 -5.14 1.90 6.99
N LEU A 17 -5.61 1.41 5.84
CA LEU A 17 -5.52 2.09 4.54
C LEU A 17 -6.27 3.43 4.49
N ARG A 18 -7.10 3.75 5.49
CA ARG A 18 -7.81 5.04 5.60
C ARG A 18 -6.92 6.16 6.14
N LEU A 19 -5.73 5.83 6.65
CA LEU A 19 -4.76 6.81 7.14
C LEU A 19 -4.12 7.58 5.97
N PRO A 20 -3.44 8.72 6.24
CA PRO A 20 -2.66 9.44 5.24
C PRO A 20 -1.74 8.51 4.44
N VAL A 21 -1.74 8.64 3.11
CA VAL A 21 -0.96 7.78 2.22
C VAL A 21 0.53 7.84 2.52
N ASP A 22 1.05 8.99 2.95
CA ASP A 22 2.45 9.14 3.36
C ASP A 22 2.82 8.18 4.51
N ASN A 23 1.90 7.91 5.44
CA ASN A 23 2.11 6.95 6.51
C ASN A 23 2.18 5.52 5.97
N PHE A 24 1.38 5.22 4.93
CA PHE A 24 1.42 3.91 4.27
C PHE A 24 2.74 3.72 3.51
N ILE A 25 3.18 4.74 2.77
CA ILE A 25 4.46 4.72 2.05
C ILE A 25 5.63 4.60 3.03
N ALA A 26 5.63 5.38 4.11
CA ALA A 26 6.64 5.29 5.16
C ALA A 26 6.68 3.88 5.78
N ARG A 27 5.51 3.25 5.95
CA ARG A 27 5.43 1.87 6.42
C ARG A 27 5.97 0.88 5.39
N LEU A 28 5.63 1.00 4.10
CA LEU A 28 6.11 0.11 3.04
C LEU A 28 7.63 0.16 2.88
N CYS A 29 8.20 1.36 2.88
CA CYS A 29 9.64 1.60 2.67
C CYS A 29 10.47 1.51 3.97
N SER A 30 9.88 1.12 5.10
CA SER A 30 10.62 1.01 6.36
C SER A 30 11.44 -0.29 6.40
N PRO A 31 12.77 -0.23 6.63
CA PRO A 31 13.59 -1.43 6.78
C PRO A 31 13.39 -2.13 8.13
N THR A 32 13.01 -1.39 9.17
CA THR A 32 12.90 -1.88 10.55
C THR A 32 11.50 -2.35 10.91
N SER A 33 10.50 -1.90 10.16
CA SER A 33 9.11 -2.13 10.50
C SER A 33 8.22 -2.41 9.28
N GLY A 34 8.79 -2.40 8.08
CA GLY A 34 8.08 -2.47 6.82
C GLY A 34 8.52 -3.60 5.91
N ALA A 35 8.27 -3.43 4.62
CA ALA A 35 8.68 -4.35 3.58
C ALA A 35 10.02 -3.95 2.92
N ASP A 36 10.68 -2.90 3.42
CA ASP A 36 11.89 -2.30 2.84
C ASP A 36 11.78 -2.05 1.32
N LEU A 37 10.60 -1.57 0.89
CA LEU A 37 10.27 -1.48 -0.52
C LEU A 37 11.01 -0.32 -1.20
N ASP A 38 11.77 -0.61 -2.24
CA ASP A 38 12.45 0.40 -3.06
C ASP A 38 11.49 1.04 -4.07
N LYS A 39 11.39 2.37 -4.03
CA LYS A 39 10.49 3.17 -4.85
C LYS A 39 10.85 3.18 -6.35
N SER A 40 12.07 2.78 -6.70
CA SER A 40 12.54 2.68 -8.08
C SER A 40 12.12 1.38 -8.77
N ILE A 41 11.73 0.35 -8.00
CA ILE A 41 11.33 -0.94 -8.54
C ILE A 41 9.89 -0.87 -9.05
N PRO A 42 9.60 -1.40 -10.26
CA PRO A 42 8.23 -1.52 -10.76
C PRO A 42 7.32 -2.25 -9.76
N THR A 43 6.28 -1.56 -9.34
CA THR A 43 5.38 -2.01 -8.28
C THR A 43 3.98 -2.23 -8.82
N LEU A 44 3.39 -3.38 -8.53
CA LEU A 44 1.97 -3.66 -8.79
C LEU A 44 1.20 -3.53 -7.48
N PHE A 45 0.29 -2.56 -7.41
CA PHE A 45 -0.63 -2.41 -6.29
C PHE A 45 -1.96 -3.10 -6.60
N LEU A 46 -2.34 -4.06 -5.76
CA LEU A 46 -3.56 -4.84 -5.89
C LEU A 46 -4.55 -4.47 -4.79
N ALA A 47 -5.75 -4.06 -5.19
CA ALA A 47 -6.87 -3.86 -4.28
C ALA A 47 -8.13 -4.56 -4.82
N GLU A 48 -8.37 -5.79 -4.35
CA GLU A 48 -9.53 -6.59 -4.74
C GLU A 48 -10.62 -6.51 -3.66
N CYS A 49 -11.78 -5.95 -4.00
CA CYS A 49 -12.91 -5.77 -3.09
C CYS A 49 -12.60 -4.97 -1.81
N VAL A 50 -11.46 -4.27 -1.70
CA VAL A 50 -11.09 -3.50 -0.49
C VAL A 50 -11.62 -2.07 -0.53
N LEU A 51 -11.46 -1.38 -1.67
CA LEU A 51 -11.73 0.06 -1.77
C LEU A 51 -13.21 0.42 -1.54
N VAL A 52 -14.12 -0.53 -1.79
CA VAL A 52 -15.57 -0.35 -1.57
C VAL A 52 -15.94 -0.12 -0.09
N TYR A 53 -15.07 -0.52 0.84
CA TYR A 53 -15.29 -0.34 2.27
C TYR A 53 -14.75 0.98 2.82
N MET A 54 -14.12 1.81 1.98
CA MET A 54 -13.53 3.08 2.39
C MET A 54 -14.33 4.25 1.80
N PRO A 55 -14.43 5.40 2.51
CA PRO A 55 -15.08 6.56 1.92
C PRO A 55 -14.27 7.10 0.73
N PRO A 56 -14.92 7.71 -0.28
CA PRO A 56 -14.27 8.11 -1.52
C PRO A 56 -13.02 9.01 -1.35
N PRO A 57 -12.99 9.99 -0.43
CA PRO A 57 -11.80 10.82 -0.23
C PRO A 57 -10.55 10.01 0.16
N GLN A 58 -10.70 8.99 1.00
CA GLN A 58 -9.59 8.13 1.41
C GLN A 58 -9.12 7.23 0.26
N CYS A 59 -10.06 6.70 -0.54
CA CYS A 59 -9.71 5.96 -1.75
C CYS A 59 -8.89 6.82 -2.73
N LEU A 60 -9.36 8.04 -3.00
CA LEU A 60 -8.68 8.96 -3.91
C LEU A 60 -7.28 9.33 -3.42
N GLN A 61 -7.13 9.60 -2.12
CA GLN A 61 -5.82 9.88 -1.53
C GLN A 61 -4.85 8.71 -1.71
N LEU A 62 -5.31 7.47 -1.54
CA LEU A 62 -4.48 6.27 -1.74
C LEU A 62 -4.07 6.13 -3.21
N LEU A 63 -5.04 6.21 -4.13
CA LEU A 63 -4.82 6.03 -5.57
C LEU A 63 -3.99 7.14 -6.22
N GLN A 64 -4.07 8.36 -5.68
CA GLN A 64 -3.22 9.47 -6.15
C GLN A 64 -1.85 9.47 -5.47
N GLY A 65 -1.79 9.02 -4.20
CA GLY A 65 -0.56 9.03 -3.42
C GLY A 65 0.43 7.97 -3.86
N LEU A 66 -0.01 6.78 -4.26
CA LEU A 66 0.87 5.72 -4.75
C LEU A 66 1.73 6.16 -5.96
N PRO A 67 1.15 6.65 -7.07
CA PRO A 67 1.93 7.12 -8.22
C PRO A 67 2.75 8.38 -7.95
N ALA A 68 2.44 9.15 -6.90
CA ALA A 68 3.28 10.26 -6.48
C ALA A 68 4.57 9.80 -5.76
N HIS A 69 4.61 8.57 -5.25
CA HIS A 69 5.73 8.05 -4.44
C HIS A 69 6.56 6.97 -5.12
N PHE A 70 5.98 6.21 -6.06
CA PHE A 70 6.65 5.14 -6.80
C PHE A 70 6.92 5.56 -8.24
N LEU A 71 8.15 5.34 -8.73
CA LEU A 71 8.55 5.75 -10.09
C LEU A 71 7.73 5.03 -11.17
N HIS A 72 7.44 3.77 -10.92
CA HIS A 72 6.68 2.90 -11.82
C HIS A 72 5.68 2.09 -11.00
N VAL A 73 4.43 2.57 -10.93
CA VAL A 73 3.36 1.83 -10.26
C VAL A 73 2.21 1.56 -11.22
N LEU A 74 1.73 0.32 -11.21
CA LEU A 74 0.49 -0.08 -11.85
C LEU A 74 -0.52 -0.39 -10.75
N GLU A 75 -1.69 0.23 -10.84
CA GLU A 75 -2.80 -0.01 -9.92
C GLU A 75 -3.82 -0.92 -10.62
N ALA A 76 -4.06 -2.10 -10.05
CA ALA A 76 -5.08 -3.01 -10.54
C ALA A 76 -6.17 -3.17 -9.47
N MET A 77 -7.36 -2.68 -9.82
CA MET A 77 -8.53 -2.66 -8.97
C MET A 77 -9.61 -3.56 -9.56
N ALA A 78 -10.08 -4.52 -8.76
CA ALA A 78 -11.17 -5.40 -9.15
C ALA A 78 -12.32 -5.25 -8.14
N SER A 79 -13.52 -4.96 -8.65
CA SER A 79 -14.77 -5.10 -7.91
C SER A 79 -15.59 -6.21 -8.57
N LYS A 80 -16.16 -7.10 -7.76
CA LYS A 80 -17.19 -8.02 -8.27
C LYS A 80 -18.42 -7.18 -8.66
N GLY A 81 -18.74 -7.18 -9.95
CA GLY A 81 -19.97 -6.61 -10.49
C GLY A 81 -21.20 -7.42 -10.09
#